data_AF-A0A7X9RY21-F1
#
_entry.id   AF-A0A7X9RY21-F1
#
_cell.length_a   1.000
_cell.length_b   1.000
_cell.length_c   1.000
_cell.angle_alpha   90.00
_cell.angle_beta   90.00
_cell.angle_gamma   90.00
#
_symmetry.space_group_name_H-M   'P 1'
#
loop_
_entity.id
_entity.type
_entity.pdbx_description
1 polymer ?
#
loop_
_entity_poly.entity_id
_entity_poly.type
_entity_poly.pdbx_seq_one_letter_code
_entity_poly.pdbx_strand_id
1 'polypeptide(L)'
;MRKLKLLILSFITLVFLGVNYQLHTQHFSKAGSKRDILLQLNFLENELKENHLGEQMQNLFPEGFVFVNALYGLSWCEISLAQPYDTLLQKKSIEEALFAYNAIQTPDAKVIFAPFLKPEYGVFHTGWSTYLLSKILAVDTTFQDHEKYSIELQKQCDKIAEAFEKSSIPFLESYPMQSWPADNFIAMAALANYDKTFTPRYKGIIEKWIKKVRNSLESELGMIPHQTHYETSQIIEGSRGSSMALILRVLPEIDSEFGKAQYQLFKEHFVETTFTFPSIREYPKGEFGLGDIDSGPVIFGVSFAGTIVGIGTFAVFEDIDLSTQQYQTVNAFGLTVKNEHEKMYLIGRLPMADAFIAWGRATALKYQKSNNINFLWNWKFHLCSFLILMLLWGVFFRKKLRKLISF
;
A
#
# COMPACT_ATOMS: atom_id res chain seq x y z
N MET A 1 -32.05 7.59 30.98
CA MET A 1 -30.60 7.37 31.17
C MET A 1 -30.16 5.90 31.23
N ARG A 2 -30.75 5.03 32.07
CA ARG A 2 -30.29 3.62 32.19
C ARG A 2 -30.44 2.80 30.90
N LYS A 3 -31.56 2.95 30.17
CA LYS A 3 -31.78 2.32 28.87
C LYS A 3 -30.76 2.77 27.82
N LEU A 4 -30.45 4.07 27.76
CA LEU A 4 -29.42 4.62 26.88
C LEU A 4 -28.02 4.05 27.19
N LYS A 5 -27.63 4.00 28.48
CA LYS A 5 -26.37 3.37 28.89
C LYS A 5 -26.30 1.89 28.50
N LEU A 6 -27.41 1.17 28.62
CA LEU A 6 -27.50 -0.23 28.20
C LEU A 6 -27.31 -0.35 26.68
N LEU A 7 -27.99 0.48 25.88
CA LEU A 7 -27.83 0.49 24.42
C LEU A 7 -26.38 0.76 24.00
N ILE A 8 -25.73 1.75 24.60
CA ILE A 8 -24.32 2.08 24.33
C ILE A 8 -23.40 0.89 24.69
N LEU A 9 -23.60 0.28 25.86
CA LEU A 9 -22.79 -0.87 26.29
C LEU A 9 -23.01 -2.10 25.39
N SER A 10 -24.25 -2.36 24.97
CA SER A 10 -24.55 -3.42 24.01
C SER A 10 -23.88 -3.15 22.66
N PHE A 11 -23.92 -1.91 22.17
CA PHE A 11 -23.23 -1.54 20.93
C PHE A 11 -21.72 -1.73 21.03
N ILE A 12 -21.08 -1.23 22.09
CA ILE A 12 -19.64 -1.45 22.34
C ILE A 12 -19.32 -2.95 22.39
N THR A 13 -20.15 -3.74 23.07
CA THR A 13 -19.98 -5.20 23.14
C THR A 13 -20.03 -5.84 21.76
N LEU A 14 -21.00 -5.46 20.92
CA LEU A 14 -21.11 -5.96 19.56
C LEU A 14 -19.90 -5.57 18.70
N VAL A 15 -19.38 -4.35 18.85
CA VAL A 15 -18.16 -3.91 18.17
C VAL A 15 -16.97 -4.77 18.58
N PHE A 16 -16.72 -4.96 19.89
CA PHE A 16 -15.65 -5.82 20.37
C PHE A 16 -15.80 -7.25 19.87
N LEU A 17 -16.98 -7.85 20.00
CA LEU A 17 -17.23 -9.21 19.49
C LEU A 17 -17.02 -9.31 17.98
N GLY A 18 -17.45 -8.29 17.22
CA GLY A 18 -17.26 -8.19 15.78
C GLY A 18 -15.78 -8.16 15.38
N VAL A 19 -14.97 -7.32 16.01
CA VAL A 19 -13.51 -7.26 15.77
C VAL A 19 -12.86 -8.59 16.15
N ASN A 20 -13.17 -9.13 17.33
CA ASN A 20 -12.60 -10.40 17.80
C ASN A 20 -12.95 -11.57 16.85
N TYR A 21 -14.17 -11.59 16.32
CA TYR A 21 -14.58 -12.55 15.30
C TYR A 21 -13.82 -12.36 13.99
N GLN A 22 -13.77 -11.12 13.47
CA GLN A 22 -13.14 -10.81 12.18
C GLN A 22 -11.63 -11.13 12.12
N LEU A 23 -10.93 -11.12 13.26
CA LEU A 23 -9.51 -11.52 13.29
C LEU A 23 -9.28 -13.00 12.91
N HIS A 24 -10.35 -13.83 12.92
CA HIS A 24 -10.30 -15.26 12.60
C HIS A 24 -11.06 -15.63 11.32
N THR A 25 -11.71 -14.70 10.63
CA THR A 25 -12.56 -15.01 9.46
C THR A 25 -11.78 -15.21 8.16
N GLN A 26 -10.49 -14.86 8.15
CA GLN A 26 -9.67 -14.74 6.93
C GLN A 26 -8.55 -15.78 6.86
N HIS A 27 -8.83 -17.04 7.22
CA HIS A 27 -7.91 -18.16 7.00
C HIS A 27 -8.14 -18.80 5.64
N PHE A 28 -7.81 -18.07 4.58
CA PHE A 28 -8.04 -18.57 3.23
C PHE A 28 -6.90 -19.46 2.74
N SER A 29 -7.26 -20.51 2.00
CA SER A 29 -6.34 -21.09 1.03
C SER A 29 -5.93 -20.04 -0.01
N LYS A 30 -4.85 -20.26 -0.75
CA LYS A 30 -4.46 -19.35 -1.85
C LYS A 30 -5.61 -19.07 -2.83
N ALA A 31 -6.43 -20.07 -3.14
CA ALA A 31 -7.62 -19.92 -3.98
C ALA A 31 -8.71 -19.06 -3.31
N GLY A 32 -8.92 -19.22 -2.00
CA GLY A 32 -9.84 -18.36 -1.23
C GLY A 32 -9.38 -16.91 -1.18
N SER A 33 -8.07 -16.67 -0.97
CA SER A 33 -7.47 -15.34 -0.99
C SER A 33 -7.67 -14.69 -2.36
N LYS A 34 -7.39 -15.43 -3.45
CA LYS A 34 -7.64 -14.99 -4.83
C LYS A 34 -9.09 -14.53 -5.01
N ARG A 35 -10.06 -15.38 -4.64
CA ARG A 35 -11.49 -15.06 -4.76
C ARG A 35 -11.86 -13.81 -3.97
N ASP A 36 -11.34 -13.66 -2.75
CA ASP A 36 -11.66 -12.50 -1.90
C ASP A 36 -11.04 -11.19 -2.41
N ILE A 37 -9.85 -11.24 -3.04
CA ILE A 37 -9.25 -10.10 -3.74
C ILE A 37 -10.05 -9.74 -4.99
N LEU A 38 -10.54 -10.72 -5.75
CA LEU A 38 -11.38 -10.47 -6.93
C LEU A 38 -12.69 -9.74 -6.57
N LEU A 39 -13.31 -10.05 -5.42
CA LEU A 39 -14.47 -9.29 -4.93
C LEU A 39 -14.12 -7.82 -4.66
N GLN A 40 -12.92 -7.55 -4.16
CA GLN A 40 -12.45 -6.19 -3.92
C GLN A 40 -12.15 -5.45 -5.23
N LEU A 41 -11.58 -6.17 -6.21
CA LEU A 41 -11.36 -5.63 -7.55
C LEU A 41 -12.66 -5.34 -8.29
N ASN A 42 -13.71 -6.15 -8.12
CA ASN A 42 -15.03 -5.88 -8.70
C ASN A 42 -15.65 -4.59 -8.14
N PHE A 43 -15.48 -4.31 -6.84
CA PHE A 43 -15.90 -3.05 -6.24
C PHE A 43 -15.17 -1.87 -6.90
N LEU A 44 -13.83 -1.93 -6.95
CA LEU A 44 -13.01 -0.87 -7.57
C LEU A 44 -13.33 -0.69 -9.06
N GLU A 45 -13.58 -1.79 -9.78
CA GLU A 45 -13.97 -1.77 -11.19
C GLU A 45 -15.25 -0.94 -11.39
N ASN A 46 -16.29 -1.23 -10.61
CA ASN A 46 -17.55 -0.50 -10.66
C ASN A 46 -17.36 0.98 -10.29
N GLU A 47 -16.60 1.26 -9.22
CA GLU A 47 -16.35 2.65 -8.78
C GLU A 47 -15.58 3.47 -9.83
N LEU A 48 -14.59 2.87 -10.50
CA LEU A 48 -13.80 3.54 -11.54
C LEU A 48 -14.58 3.77 -12.83
N LYS A 49 -15.36 2.77 -13.27
CA LYS A 49 -16.03 2.82 -14.58
C LYS A 49 -17.38 3.56 -14.52
N GLU A 50 -18.13 3.41 -13.43
CA GLU A 50 -19.50 3.92 -13.34
C GLU A 50 -19.64 5.12 -12.41
N ASN A 51 -18.77 5.25 -11.40
CA ASN A 51 -18.92 6.27 -10.34
C ASN A 51 -17.83 7.35 -10.33
N HIS A 52 -17.00 7.45 -11.37
CA HIS A 52 -15.97 8.50 -11.51
C HIS A 52 -14.98 8.55 -10.34
N LEU A 53 -14.56 7.38 -9.84
CA LEU A 53 -13.70 7.29 -8.66
C LEU A 53 -12.36 8.01 -8.84
N GLY A 54 -11.81 8.05 -10.05
CA GLY A 54 -10.55 8.77 -10.33
C GLY A 54 -10.66 10.25 -9.95
N GLU A 55 -11.70 10.92 -10.45
CA GLU A 55 -11.99 12.32 -10.20
C GLU A 55 -12.36 12.57 -8.73
N GLN A 56 -13.14 11.67 -8.12
CA GLN A 56 -13.46 11.77 -6.70
C GLN A 56 -12.21 11.72 -5.83
N MET A 57 -11.29 10.80 -6.10
CA MET A 57 -10.04 10.69 -5.33
C MET A 57 -9.12 11.88 -5.61
N GLN A 58 -9.09 12.41 -6.84
CA GLN A 58 -8.32 13.62 -7.19
C GLN A 58 -8.74 14.86 -6.39
N ASN A 59 -10.03 14.94 -6.02
CA ASN A 59 -10.55 16.04 -5.20
C ASN A 59 -10.17 15.90 -3.70
N LEU A 60 -9.82 14.69 -3.26
CA LEU A 60 -9.40 14.43 -1.88
C LEU A 60 -7.87 14.44 -1.73
N PHE A 61 -7.17 13.93 -2.73
CA PHE A 61 -5.73 13.79 -2.76
C PHE A 61 -5.21 14.41 -4.06
N PRO A 62 -4.15 15.24 -4.02
CA PRO A 62 -3.47 15.70 -5.23
C PRO A 62 -3.08 14.55 -6.15
N GLU A 63 -2.89 13.34 -5.64
CA GLU A 63 -2.45 12.19 -6.43
C GLU A 63 -3.57 11.22 -6.76
N GLY A 64 -4.79 11.52 -6.33
CA GLY A 64 -5.83 10.54 -6.14
C GLY A 64 -6.25 9.83 -7.42
N PHE A 65 -6.32 10.55 -8.55
CA PHE A 65 -6.68 9.94 -9.84
C PHE A 65 -5.65 8.88 -10.26
N VAL A 66 -4.38 9.26 -10.23
CA VAL A 66 -3.28 8.41 -10.68
C VAL A 66 -3.12 7.22 -9.75
N PHE A 67 -3.11 7.44 -8.43
CA PHE A 67 -2.96 6.37 -7.47
C PHE A 67 -4.05 5.31 -7.60
N VAL A 68 -5.33 5.70 -7.60
CA VAL A 68 -6.41 4.72 -7.56
C VAL A 68 -6.43 3.85 -8.82
N ASN A 69 -6.17 4.44 -9.99
CA ASN A 69 -6.04 3.70 -11.24
C ASN A 69 -4.78 2.83 -11.24
N ALA A 70 -3.62 3.38 -10.85
CA ALA A 70 -2.37 2.64 -10.85
C ALA A 70 -2.44 1.41 -9.94
N LEU A 71 -2.92 1.58 -8.71
CA LEU A 71 -3.08 0.51 -7.73
C LEU A 71 -4.11 -0.54 -8.18
N TYR A 72 -5.20 -0.12 -8.81
CA TYR A 72 -6.19 -1.03 -9.41
C TYR A 72 -5.56 -1.90 -10.51
N GLY A 73 -4.89 -1.28 -11.48
CA GLY A 73 -4.21 -2.01 -12.56
C GLY A 73 -3.08 -2.91 -12.05
N LEU A 74 -2.26 -2.42 -11.12
CA LEU A 74 -1.19 -3.19 -10.50
C LEU A 74 -1.73 -4.41 -9.74
N SER A 75 -2.88 -4.28 -9.07
CA SER A 75 -3.54 -5.40 -8.38
C SER A 75 -3.92 -6.52 -9.35
N TRP A 76 -4.44 -6.17 -10.54
CA TRP A 76 -4.71 -7.13 -11.62
C TRP A 76 -3.43 -7.76 -12.18
N CYS A 77 -2.35 -6.99 -12.34
CA CYS A 77 -1.07 -7.56 -12.77
C CYS A 77 -0.53 -8.57 -11.74
N GLU A 78 -0.51 -8.21 -10.46
CA GLU A 78 0.04 -9.06 -9.39
C GLU A 78 -0.77 -10.35 -9.19
N ILE A 79 -2.12 -10.29 -9.25
CA ILE A 79 -2.94 -11.50 -9.13
C ILE A 79 -2.71 -12.47 -10.30
N SER A 80 -2.52 -11.92 -11.51
CA SER A 80 -2.24 -12.70 -12.71
C SER A 80 -0.85 -13.34 -12.67
N LEU A 81 0.17 -12.58 -12.28
CA LEU A 81 1.55 -13.07 -12.11
C LEU A 81 1.63 -14.17 -11.03
N ALA A 82 0.76 -14.13 -10.02
CA ALA A 82 0.67 -15.19 -9.01
C ALA A 82 -0.02 -16.47 -9.54
N GLN A 83 -0.65 -16.43 -10.72
CA GLN A 83 -1.46 -17.49 -11.35
C GLN A 83 -1.17 -17.63 -12.86
N PRO A 84 0.08 -17.91 -13.27
CA PRO A 84 0.53 -17.79 -14.67
C PRO A 84 -0.12 -18.76 -15.68
N TYR A 85 -0.94 -19.71 -15.21
CA TYR A 85 -1.63 -20.70 -16.05
C TYR A 85 -3.15 -20.44 -16.16
N ASP A 86 -3.67 -19.40 -15.52
CA ASP A 86 -5.09 -19.02 -15.56
C ASP A 86 -5.31 -18.02 -16.71
N THR A 87 -5.49 -18.54 -17.94
CA THR A 87 -5.55 -17.72 -19.17
C THR A 87 -6.74 -16.76 -19.19
N LEU A 88 -7.88 -17.15 -18.61
CA LEU A 88 -9.04 -16.28 -18.47
C LEU A 88 -8.75 -15.11 -17.53
N LEU A 89 -8.08 -15.39 -16.41
CA LEU A 89 -7.63 -14.34 -15.48
C LEU A 89 -6.60 -13.43 -16.13
N GLN A 90 -5.62 -13.96 -16.87
CA GLN A 90 -4.65 -13.16 -17.62
C GLN A 90 -5.33 -12.19 -18.58
N LYS A 91 -6.27 -12.69 -19.39
CA LYS A 91 -7.03 -11.84 -20.32
C LYS A 91 -7.76 -10.71 -19.60
N LYS A 92 -8.54 -11.01 -18.55
CA LYS A 92 -9.23 -9.96 -17.77
C LYS A 92 -8.23 -9.00 -17.13
N SER A 93 -7.12 -9.50 -16.60
CA SER A 93 -6.10 -8.66 -15.95
C SER A 93 -5.47 -7.67 -16.91
N ILE A 94 -5.16 -8.08 -18.15
CA ILE A 94 -4.65 -7.18 -19.19
C ILE A 94 -5.71 -6.15 -19.58
N GLU A 95 -6.96 -6.55 -19.78
CA GLU A 95 -8.07 -5.64 -20.12
C GLU A 95 -8.24 -4.55 -19.06
N GLU A 96 -8.32 -4.94 -17.79
CA GLU A 96 -8.52 -4.01 -16.67
C GLU A 96 -7.29 -3.14 -16.39
N ALA A 97 -6.08 -3.69 -16.47
CA ALA A 97 -4.87 -2.92 -16.25
C ALA A 97 -4.60 -1.93 -17.40
N LEU A 98 -4.93 -2.28 -18.66
CA LEU A 98 -4.86 -1.35 -19.78
C LEU A 98 -5.94 -0.25 -19.70
N PHE A 99 -7.14 -0.56 -19.21
CA PHE A 99 -8.14 0.46 -18.88
C PHE A 99 -7.55 1.49 -17.90
N ALA A 100 -6.97 1.02 -16.80
CA ALA A 100 -6.39 1.87 -15.77
C ALA A 100 -5.19 2.69 -16.29
N TYR A 101 -4.30 2.06 -17.06
CA TYR A 101 -3.18 2.75 -17.70
C TYR A 101 -3.67 3.87 -18.62
N ASN A 102 -4.65 3.58 -19.49
CA ASN A 102 -5.18 4.58 -20.41
C ASN A 102 -5.90 5.73 -19.68
N ALA A 103 -6.58 5.45 -18.56
CA ALA A 103 -7.19 6.48 -17.73
C ALA A 103 -6.15 7.49 -17.21
N ILE A 104 -4.98 7.02 -16.74
CA ILE A 104 -3.86 7.86 -16.28
C ILE A 104 -3.27 8.72 -17.41
N GLN A 105 -3.44 8.29 -18.67
CA GLN A 105 -2.96 9.03 -19.84
C GLN A 105 -3.88 10.17 -20.30
N THR A 106 -5.10 10.25 -19.77
CA THR A 106 -6.09 11.28 -20.16
C THR A 106 -5.63 12.69 -19.76
N PRO A 107 -6.11 13.74 -20.44
CA PRO A 107 -5.86 15.12 -20.05
C PRO A 107 -6.30 15.43 -18.61
N ASP A 108 -7.44 14.89 -18.18
CA ASP A 108 -7.99 15.11 -16.84
C ASP A 108 -7.08 14.55 -15.76
N ALA A 109 -6.51 13.35 -15.98
CA ALA A 109 -5.51 12.76 -15.07
C ALA A 109 -4.19 13.54 -15.02
N LYS A 110 -3.90 14.37 -16.03
CA LYS A 110 -2.65 15.14 -16.17
C LYS A 110 -2.78 16.60 -15.74
N VAL A 111 -4.01 17.11 -15.54
CA VAL A 111 -4.29 18.55 -15.44
C VAL A 111 -3.56 19.26 -14.30
N ILE A 112 -3.33 18.56 -13.20
CA ILE A 112 -2.64 19.07 -12.01
C ILE A 112 -1.11 18.94 -12.07
N PHE A 113 -0.60 18.16 -13.02
CA PHE A 113 0.84 17.90 -13.14
C PHE A 113 1.47 18.88 -14.10
N ALA A 114 2.65 19.39 -13.72
CA ALA A 114 3.33 20.43 -14.49
C ALA A 114 4.02 19.84 -15.74
N PRO A 115 3.61 20.19 -16.97
CA PRO A 115 4.18 19.63 -18.20
C PRO A 115 5.64 20.05 -18.44
N PHE A 116 6.13 21.10 -17.77
CA PHE A 116 7.50 21.59 -17.94
C PHE A 116 8.54 20.81 -17.12
N LEU A 117 8.11 19.97 -16.17
CA LEU A 117 9.02 19.16 -15.35
C LEU A 117 9.80 18.15 -16.22
N LYS A 118 10.87 17.60 -15.63
CA LYS A 118 11.71 16.55 -16.24
C LYS A 118 11.84 15.37 -15.27
N PRO A 119 11.23 14.20 -15.56
CA PRO A 119 10.41 13.89 -16.74
C PRO A 119 9.13 14.75 -16.80
N GLU A 120 8.55 14.87 -18.01
CA GLU A 120 7.30 15.62 -18.26
C GLU A 120 6.20 15.17 -17.27
N TYR A 121 5.46 16.11 -16.67
CA TYR A 121 4.48 15.84 -15.60
C TYR A 121 5.07 15.38 -14.25
N GLY A 122 6.39 15.41 -14.08
CA GLY A 122 7.06 15.07 -12.83
C GLY A 122 7.29 13.57 -12.67
N VAL A 123 8.18 13.22 -11.75
CA VAL A 123 8.57 11.82 -11.52
C VAL A 123 7.44 10.99 -10.89
N PHE A 124 6.50 11.62 -10.18
CA PHE A 124 5.29 10.97 -9.68
C PHE A 124 4.44 10.40 -10.82
N HIS A 125 3.91 11.26 -11.70
CA HIS A 125 2.98 10.84 -12.76
C HIS A 125 3.66 9.87 -13.71
N THR A 126 4.82 10.26 -14.24
CA THR A 126 5.57 9.42 -15.19
C THR A 126 6.01 8.12 -14.53
N GLY A 127 6.47 8.15 -13.28
CA GLY A 127 6.92 6.97 -12.55
C GLY A 127 5.82 5.94 -12.40
N TRP A 128 4.66 6.34 -11.85
CA TRP A 128 3.53 5.44 -11.64
C TRP A 128 2.95 4.89 -12.94
N SER A 129 2.81 5.72 -13.98
CA SER A 129 2.30 5.25 -15.27
C SER A 129 3.24 4.25 -15.93
N THR A 130 4.54 4.53 -15.91
CA THR A 130 5.57 3.66 -16.50
C THR A 130 5.69 2.36 -15.72
N TYR A 131 5.61 2.43 -14.38
CA TYR A 131 5.65 1.25 -13.52
C TYR A 131 4.48 0.32 -13.79
N LEU A 132 3.25 0.84 -13.86
CA LEU A 132 2.07 0.06 -14.24
C LEU A 132 2.26 -0.60 -15.62
N LEU A 133 2.69 0.17 -16.62
CA LEU A 133 2.91 -0.37 -17.97
C LEU A 133 3.96 -1.49 -17.99
N SER A 134 5.03 -1.36 -17.20
CA SER A 134 6.06 -2.40 -17.05
C SER A 134 5.49 -3.71 -16.50
N LYS A 135 4.52 -3.63 -15.57
CA LYS A 135 3.85 -4.78 -14.98
C LYS A 135 2.83 -5.40 -15.93
N ILE A 136 2.10 -4.60 -16.71
CA ILE A 136 1.20 -5.09 -17.76
C ILE A 136 1.96 -5.96 -18.76
N LEU A 137 3.09 -5.46 -19.27
CA LEU A 137 3.92 -6.18 -20.25
C LEU A 137 4.62 -7.41 -19.66
N ALA A 138 4.72 -7.52 -18.33
CA ALA A 138 5.23 -8.73 -17.67
C ALA A 138 4.17 -9.84 -17.52
N VAL A 139 2.87 -9.52 -17.63
CA VAL A 139 1.77 -10.49 -17.44
C VAL A 139 1.62 -11.43 -18.63
N ASP A 140 1.56 -10.86 -19.84
CA ASP A 140 1.39 -11.61 -21.09
C ASP A 140 2.02 -10.84 -22.25
N THR A 141 2.64 -11.58 -23.18
CA THR A 141 3.31 -11.03 -24.36
C THR A 141 2.48 -11.17 -25.64
N THR A 142 1.31 -11.81 -25.57
CA THR A 142 0.54 -12.23 -26.75
C THR A 142 -0.70 -11.38 -27.05
N PHE A 143 -1.02 -10.40 -26.21
CA PHE A 143 -2.18 -9.52 -26.42
C PHE A 143 -1.99 -8.57 -27.61
N GLN A 144 -3.10 -8.22 -28.27
CA GLN A 144 -3.14 -7.56 -29.59
C GLN A 144 -2.23 -6.33 -29.74
N ASP A 145 -2.17 -5.47 -28.71
CA ASP A 145 -1.42 -4.20 -28.75
C ASP A 145 -0.05 -4.26 -28.08
N HIS A 146 0.47 -5.46 -27.78
CA HIS A 146 1.71 -5.64 -27.02
C HIS A 146 2.90 -4.86 -27.60
N GLU A 147 3.10 -4.89 -28.92
CA GLU A 147 4.20 -4.17 -29.58
C GLU A 147 4.10 -2.65 -29.39
N LYS A 148 2.90 -2.07 -29.58
CA LYS A 148 2.63 -0.65 -29.37
C LYS A 148 2.99 -0.22 -27.94
N TYR A 149 2.54 -0.99 -26.94
CA TYR A 149 2.81 -0.68 -25.54
C TYR A 149 4.27 -0.95 -25.16
N SER A 150 4.96 -1.90 -25.79
CA SER A 150 6.39 -2.14 -25.60
C SER A 150 7.23 -0.94 -26.06
N ILE A 151 6.89 -0.36 -27.22
CA ILE A 151 7.53 0.86 -27.73
C ILE A 151 7.27 2.05 -26.78
N GLU A 152 6.02 2.20 -26.31
CA GLU A 152 5.67 3.28 -25.37
C GLU A 152 6.39 3.11 -24.02
N LEU A 153 6.49 1.89 -23.48
CA LEU A 153 7.26 1.63 -22.28
C LEU A 153 8.72 2.01 -22.46
N GLN A 154 9.35 1.58 -23.56
CA GLN A 154 10.74 1.92 -23.82
C GLN A 154 10.93 3.44 -23.87
N LYS A 155 10.05 4.16 -24.57
CA LYS A 155 10.09 5.63 -24.67
C LYS A 155 9.96 6.31 -23.30
N GLN A 156 9.05 5.85 -22.45
CA GLN A 156 8.88 6.39 -21.10
C GLN A 156 10.09 6.10 -20.21
N CYS A 157 10.62 4.87 -20.27
CA CYS A 157 11.85 4.50 -19.57
C CYS A 157 13.06 5.30 -20.05
N ASP A 158 13.23 5.50 -21.36
CA ASP A 158 14.31 6.32 -21.93
C ASP A 158 14.22 7.78 -21.42
N LYS A 159 13.01 8.36 -21.33
CA LYS A 159 12.79 9.71 -20.74
C LYS A 159 13.15 9.78 -19.24
N ILE A 160 12.75 8.78 -18.45
CA ILE A 160 13.10 8.70 -17.02
C ILE A 160 14.63 8.60 -16.90
N ALA A 161 15.24 7.66 -17.61
CA ALA A 161 16.67 7.41 -17.62
C ALA A 161 17.47 8.69 -17.96
N GLU A 162 17.09 9.39 -19.03
CA GLU A 162 17.72 10.66 -19.43
C GLU A 162 17.64 11.73 -18.34
N ALA A 163 16.49 11.85 -17.65
CA ALA A 163 16.33 12.83 -16.57
C ALA A 163 17.27 12.54 -15.38
N PHE A 164 17.39 11.27 -14.97
CA PHE A 164 18.28 10.87 -13.88
C PHE A 164 19.77 10.92 -14.25
N GLU A 165 20.12 10.67 -15.51
CA GLU A 165 21.49 10.82 -16.00
C GLU A 165 21.96 12.27 -15.98
N LYS A 166 21.07 13.21 -16.36
CA LYS A 166 21.36 14.66 -16.37
C LYS A 166 21.38 15.28 -14.98
N SER A 167 20.69 14.69 -14.02
CA SER A 167 20.63 15.21 -12.66
C SER A 167 21.91 14.90 -11.86
N SER A 168 22.42 15.89 -11.12
CA SER A 168 23.51 15.67 -10.15
C SER A 168 23.03 15.03 -8.84
N ILE A 169 21.74 15.19 -8.51
CA ILE A 169 21.12 14.71 -7.28
C ILE A 169 20.31 13.41 -7.51
N PRO A 170 20.05 12.60 -6.47
CA PRO A 170 19.29 11.36 -6.60
C PRO A 170 17.79 11.56 -6.78
N PHE A 171 17.19 12.63 -6.27
CA PHE A 171 15.73 12.75 -6.25
C PHE A 171 15.28 13.90 -7.14
N LEU A 172 14.52 13.56 -8.20
CA LEU A 172 13.89 14.50 -9.11
C LEU A 172 12.59 15.04 -8.51
N GLU A 173 12.08 16.12 -9.10
CA GLU A 173 10.81 16.74 -8.73
C GLU A 173 9.62 15.81 -9.02
N SER A 174 8.78 15.59 -8.01
CA SER A 174 7.44 15.03 -8.16
C SER A 174 6.46 16.12 -8.59
N TYR A 175 6.61 17.30 -7.99
CA TYR A 175 5.87 18.53 -8.28
C TYR A 175 6.85 19.69 -8.39
N PRO A 176 6.45 20.84 -8.97
CA PRO A 176 7.30 22.01 -9.00
C PRO A 176 7.83 22.36 -7.61
N MET A 177 9.16 22.48 -7.52
CA MET A 177 9.95 22.80 -6.35
C MET A 177 9.87 21.79 -5.20
N GLN A 178 9.41 20.56 -5.47
CA GLN A 178 9.18 19.58 -4.41
C GLN A 178 9.56 18.16 -4.86
N SER A 179 10.34 17.46 -4.03
CA SER A 179 10.90 16.15 -4.35
C SER A 179 10.65 15.11 -3.26
N TRP A 180 9.95 14.04 -3.61
CA TRP A 180 9.69 12.88 -2.75
C TRP A 180 10.49 11.68 -3.26
N PRO A 181 11.41 11.15 -2.43
CA PRO A 181 12.13 9.93 -2.75
C PRO A 181 11.22 8.77 -3.14
N ALA A 182 10.05 8.60 -2.50
CA ALA A 182 9.13 7.49 -2.79
C ALA A 182 8.77 7.37 -4.28
N ASP A 183 8.47 8.48 -4.94
CA ASP A 183 8.11 8.51 -6.36
C ASP A 183 9.28 8.18 -7.28
N ASN A 184 10.47 8.63 -6.88
CA ASN A 184 11.70 8.34 -7.60
C ASN A 184 12.02 6.83 -7.57
N PHE A 185 11.74 6.14 -6.46
CA PHE A 185 11.86 4.68 -6.39
C PHE A 185 10.85 3.98 -7.29
N ILE A 186 9.60 4.47 -7.44
CA ILE A 186 8.63 3.91 -8.38
C ILE A 186 9.14 4.02 -9.83
N ALA A 187 9.67 5.18 -10.22
CA ALA A 187 10.24 5.38 -11.56
C ALA A 187 11.46 4.47 -11.82
N MET A 188 12.34 4.30 -10.82
CA MET A 188 13.49 3.40 -10.93
C MET A 188 13.08 1.93 -11.00
N ALA A 189 12.01 1.53 -10.31
CA ALA A 189 11.48 0.18 -10.40
C ALA A 189 10.93 -0.12 -11.80
N ALA A 190 10.37 0.88 -12.50
CA ALA A 190 9.95 0.72 -13.89
C ALA A 190 11.13 0.41 -14.82
N LEU A 191 12.27 1.11 -14.67
CA LEU A 191 13.50 0.81 -15.40
C LEU A 191 14.02 -0.60 -15.10
N ALA A 192 14.04 -0.97 -13.82
CA ALA A 192 14.51 -2.28 -13.38
C ALA A 192 13.61 -3.42 -13.91
N ASN A 193 12.31 -3.18 -14.04
CA ASN A 193 11.37 -4.14 -14.60
C ASN A 193 11.48 -4.23 -16.13
N TYR A 194 11.76 -3.13 -16.83
CA TYR A 194 12.08 -3.18 -18.25
C TYR A 194 13.25 -4.13 -18.53
N ASP A 195 14.35 -4.00 -17.77
CA ASP A 195 15.55 -4.83 -17.95
C ASP A 195 15.32 -6.32 -17.64
N LYS A 196 14.24 -6.69 -16.94
CA LYS A 196 13.87 -8.10 -16.68
C LYS A 196 13.02 -8.70 -17.80
N THR A 197 12.22 -7.87 -18.48
CA THR A 197 11.27 -8.31 -19.50
C THR A 197 11.86 -8.20 -20.91
N PHE A 198 12.69 -7.18 -21.15
CA PHE A 198 13.29 -6.87 -22.45
C PHE A 198 14.82 -6.94 -22.37
N THR A 199 15.50 -6.71 -23.50
CA THR A 199 16.96 -6.58 -23.52
C THR A 199 17.41 -5.50 -22.53
N PRO A 200 18.29 -5.81 -21.56
CA PRO A 200 18.72 -4.86 -20.55
C PRO A 200 19.38 -3.60 -21.14
N ARG A 201 19.00 -2.43 -20.63
CA ARG A 201 19.47 -1.10 -21.07
C ARG A 201 19.83 -0.19 -19.90
N TYR A 202 19.14 -0.31 -18.76
CA TYR A 202 19.16 0.71 -17.71
C TYR A 202 20.00 0.34 -16.49
N LYS A 203 20.51 -0.90 -16.39
CA LYS A 203 21.35 -1.37 -15.28
C LYS A 203 22.44 -0.37 -14.86
N GLY A 204 23.19 0.20 -15.80
CA GLY A 204 24.25 1.15 -15.49
C GLY A 204 23.75 2.46 -14.87
N ILE A 205 22.55 2.92 -15.25
CA ILE A 205 21.90 4.11 -14.70
C ILE A 205 21.40 3.82 -13.29
N ILE A 206 20.74 2.67 -13.10
CA ILE A 206 20.23 2.22 -11.80
C ILE A 206 21.38 2.11 -10.79
N GLU A 207 22.50 1.49 -11.15
CA GLU A 207 23.66 1.33 -10.27
C GLU A 207 24.29 2.69 -9.88
N LYS A 208 24.38 3.63 -10.83
CA LYS A 208 24.86 4.99 -10.54
C LYS A 208 23.89 5.75 -9.63
N TRP A 209 22.59 5.62 -9.87
CA TRP A 209 21.55 6.26 -9.08
C TRP A 209 21.53 5.73 -7.64
N ILE A 210 21.57 4.41 -7.43
CA ILE A 210 21.65 3.80 -6.10
C ILE A 210 22.85 4.31 -5.31
N LYS A 211 24.01 4.51 -5.96
CA LYS A 211 25.18 5.11 -5.28
C LYS A 211 24.89 6.54 -4.77
N LYS A 212 24.20 7.37 -5.56
CA LYS A 212 23.78 8.72 -5.13
C LYS A 212 22.81 8.65 -3.96
N VAL A 213 21.83 7.74 -4.00
CA VAL A 213 20.87 7.50 -2.92
C VAL A 213 21.58 7.10 -1.63
N ARG A 214 22.51 6.14 -1.68
CA ARG A 214 23.29 5.71 -0.50
C ARG A 214 24.11 6.84 0.13
N ASN A 215 24.55 7.80 -0.67
CA ASN A 215 25.25 9.00 -0.19
C ASN A 215 24.32 10.10 0.33
N SER A 216 23.00 9.95 0.18
CA SER A 216 21.98 10.93 0.55
C SER A 216 21.00 10.39 1.60
N LEU A 217 21.41 9.35 2.31
CA LEU A 217 20.64 8.79 3.43
C LEU A 217 20.70 9.73 4.62
N GLU A 218 19.66 9.68 5.44
CA GLU A 218 19.63 10.35 6.73
C GLU A 218 20.78 9.86 7.61
N SER A 219 21.57 10.78 8.18
CA SER A 219 22.78 10.41 8.91
C SER A 219 22.52 9.66 10.21
N GLU A 220 21.39 9.93 10.88
CA GLU A 220 21.07 9.34 12.18
C GLU A 220 20.57 7.90 12.04
N LEU A 221 19.64 7.66 11.11
CA LEU A 221 19.01 6.35 10.90
C LEU A 221 19.65 5.52 9.78
N GLY A 222 20.43 6.14 8.89
CA GLY A 222 20.92 5.47 7.67
C GLY A 222 19.79 5.08 6.72
N MET A 223 18.67 5.81 6.75
CA MET A 223 17.45 5.50 6.02
C MET A 223 17.15 6.54 4.93
N ILE A 224 16.31 6.14 3.97
CA ILE A 224 15.88 7.01 2.87
C ILE A 224 14.92 8.08 3.42
N PRO A 225 15.15 9.38 3.18
CA PRO A 225 14.31 10.46 3.72
C PRO A 225 12.90 10.48 3.11
N HIS A 226 11.97 11.15 3.78
CA HIS A 226 10.60 11.34 3.28
C HIS A 226 10.51 12.45 2.23
N GLN A 227 11.23 13.55 2.43
CA GLN A 227 11.23 14.69 1.51
C GLN A 227 12.61 15.32 1.43
N THR A 228 13.01 15.74 0.22
CA THR A 228 14.28 16.43 -0.02
C THR A 228 14.10 17.71 -0.82
N HIS A 229 15.04 18.63 -0.67
CA HIS A 229 15.09 19.86 -1.46
C HIS A 229 15.42 19.53 -2.91
N TYR A 230 14.56 19.99 -3.82
CA TYR A 230 14.56 19.61 -5.23
C TYR A 230 15.83 20.00 -6.03
N GLU A 231 16.65 20.95 -5.56
CA GLU A 231 17.91 21.33 -6.24
C GLU A 231 19.16 20.75 -5.57
N THR A 232 19.12 20.57 -4.25
CA THR A 232 20.32 20.32 -3.43
C THR A 232 20.33 18.91 -2.84
N SER A 233 19.20 18.20 -2.91
CA SER A 233 18.96 16.93 -2.23
C SER A 233 19.11 16.99 -0.71
N GLN A 234 19.15 18.19 -0.12
CA GLN A 234 19.16 18.33 1.33
C GLN A 234 17.88 17.75 1.91
N ILE A 235 18.00 17.00 3.00
CA ILE A 235 16.86 16.39 3.68
C ILE A 235 16.02 17.51 4.30
N ILE A 236 14.76 17.60 3.89
CA ILE A 236 13.76 18.49 4.51
C ILE A 236 13.05 17.72 5.62
N GLU A 237 12.64 16.49 5.31
CA GLU A 237 12.00 15.59 6.25
C GLU A 237 12.71 14.24 6.26
N GLY A 238 13.08 13.78 7.46
CA GLY A 238 13.67 12.47 7.70
C GLY A 238 12.74 11.33 7.30
N SER A 239 13.16 10.09 7.51
CA SER A 239 12.36 8.92 7.12
C SER A 239 10.99 8.90 7.80
N ARG A 240 9.94 8.61 7.01
CA ARG A 240 8.58 8.38 7.53
C ARG A 240 8.06 7.00 7.15
N GLY A 241 7.27 6.39 8.04
CA GLY A 241 6.81 5.01 7.89
C GLY A 241 5.90 4.79 6.67
N SER A 242 5.06 5.77 6.34
CA SER A 242 4.25 5.78 5.10
C SER A 242 5.12 5.65 3.85
N SER A 243 6.07 6.57 3.67
CA SER A 243 6.99 6.59 2.53
C SER A 243 7.94 5.38 2.49
N MET A 244 8.48 4.97 3.63
CA MET A 244 9.36 3.81 3.71
C MET A 244 8.63 2.52 3.37
N ALA A 245 7.39 2.34 3.83
CA ALA A 245 6.58 1.20 3.44
C ALA A 245 6.42 1.16 1.91
N LEU A 246 6.08 2.28 1.27
CA LEU A 246 5.93 2.35 -0.18
C LEU A 246 7.25 2.10 -0.93
N ILE A 247 8.35 2.72 -0.51
CA ILE A 247 9.68 2.51 -1.12
C ILE A 247 10.07 1.04 -1.08
N LEU A 248 9.89 0.40 0.07
CA LEU A 248 10.24 -0.99 0.30
C LEU A 248 9.40 -1.97 -0.53
N ARG A 249 8.22 -1.57 -1.03
CA ARG A 249 7.43 -2.38 -1.98
C ARG A 249 8.20 -2.67 -3.27
N VAL A 250 9.00 -1.72 -3.73
CA VAL A 250 9.64 -1.78 -5.04
C VAL A 250 11.16 -1.85 -4.97
N LEU A 251 11.76 -1.48 -3.84
CA LEU A 251 13.21 -1.46 -3.69
C LEU A 251 13.90 -2.79 -4.00
N PRO A 252 13.36 -3.97 -3.61
CA PRO A 252 13.96 -5.25 -4.00
C PRO A 252 13.96 -5.54 -5.50
N GLU A 253 13.09 -4.86 -6.27
CA GLU A 253 13.09 -4.94 -7.73
C GLU A 253 14.27 -4.17 -8.34
N ILE A 254 14.81 -3.17 -7.63
CA ILE A 254 15.88 -2.25 -8.07
C ILE A 254 17.26 -2.74 -7.57
N ASP A 255 17.40 -2.91 -6.26
CA ASP A 255 18.61 -3.42 -5.58
C ASP A 255 18.15 -4.23 -4.35
N SER A 256 18.18 -5.55 -4.49
CA SER A 256 17.68 -6.48 -3.47
C SER A 256 18.48 -6.45 -2.17
N GLU A 257 19.79 -6.23 -2.23
CA GLU A 257 20.64 -6.15 -1.05
C GLU A 257 20.42 -4.84 -0.31
N PHE A 258 20.28 -3.72 -1.03
CA PHE A 258 19.88 -2.45 -0.41
C PHE A 258 18.49 -2.53 0.22
N GLY A 259 17.54 -3.14 -0.49
CA GLY A 259 16.19 -3.36 -0.01
C GLY A 259 16.16 -4.12 1.31
N LYS A 260 16.92 -5.22 1.41
CA LYS A 260 17.02 -5.98 2.67
C LYS A 260 17.60 -5.14 3.80
N ALA A 261 18.65 -4.36 3.54
CA ALA A 261 19.26 -3.50 4.55
C ALA A 261 18.27 -2.44 5.07
N GLN A 262 17.58 -1.74 4.17
CA GLN A 262 16.56 -0.76 4.53
C GLN A 262 15.35 -1.39 5.22
N TYR A 263 14.96 -2.62 4.85
CA TYR A 263 13.87 -3.35 5.51
C TYR A 263 14.19 -3.70 6.97
N GLN A 264 15.43 -4.06 7.29
CA GLN A 264 15.82 -4.32 8.68
C GLN A 264 15.71 -3.04 9.53
N LEU A 265 16.21 -1.92 9.02
CA LEU A 265 16.07 -0.62 9.69
C LEU A 265 14.59 -0.21 9.82
N PHE A 266 13.78 -0.47 8.80
CA PHE A 266 12.34 -0.21 8.87
C PHE A 266 11.64 -1.04 9.96
N LYS A 267 11.99 -2.32 10.09
CA LYS A 267 11.49 -3.16 11.19
C LYS A 267 11.94 -2.65 12.56
N GLU A 268 13.18 -2.20 12.65
CA GLU A 268 13.74 -1.67 13.88
C GLU A 268 13.05 -0.37 14.31
N HIS A 269 12.90 0.60 13.41
CA HIS A 269 12.49 1.96 13.74
C HIS A 269 11.00 2.25 13.55
N PHE A 270 10.28 1.50 12.70
CA PHE A 270 8.89 1.82 12.35
C PHE A 270 7.89 0.71 12.68
N VAL A 271 8.31 -0.56 12.67
CA VAL A 271 7.39 -1.66 13.03
C VAL A 271 7.25 -1.73 14.55
N GLU A 272 6.00 -1.61 15.01
CA GLU A 272 5.61 -1.63 16.41
C GLU A 272 4.37 -2.49 16.62
N THR A 273 4.00 -2.69 17.88
CA THR A 273 2.73 -3.32 18.26
C THR A 273 1.82 -2.30 18.94
N THR A 274 0.72 -1.94 18.30
CA THR A 274 -0.32 -1.06 18.86
C THR A 274 -1.56 -1.87 19.22
N PHE A 275 -2.05 -1.77 20.46
CA PHE A 275 -3.15 -2.60 20.97
C PHE A 275 -2.97 -4.10 20.72
N THR A 276 -1.74 -4.60 20.85
CA THR A 276 -1.35 -6.01 20.61
C THR A 276 -1.34 -6.45 19.14
N PHE A 277 -1.55 -5.53 18.20
CA PHE A 277 -1.48 -5.79 16.75
C PHE A 277 -0.26 -5.17 16.10
N PRO A 278 0.28 -5.76 15.01
CA PRO A 278 1.30 -5.11 14.22
C PRO A 278 0.78 -3.79 13.64
N SER A 279 1.62 -2.77 13.72
CA SER A 279 1.34 -1.43 13.21
C SER A 279 2.64 -0.80 12.73
N ILE A 280 2.53 0.12 11.78
CA ILE A 280 3.65 0.93 11.33
C ILE A 280 3.52 2.32 11.94
N ARG A 281 4.57 2.80 12.60
CA ARG A 281 4.64 4.18 13.07
C ARG A 281 4.78 5.15 11.90
N GLU A 282 4.27 6.37 12.02
CA GLU A 282 4.55 7.40 11.00
C GLU A 282 5.95 7.98 11.17
N TYR A 283 6.35 8.29 12.40
CA TYR A 283 7.67 8.81 12.73
C TYR A 283 8.52 7.72 13.40
N PRO A 284 9.85 7.78 13.28
CA PRO A 284 10.76 6.82 13.91
C PRO A 284 10.46 6.61 15.40
N LYS A 285 10.81 5.44 15.95
CA LYS A 285 10.72 5.19 17.39
C LYS A 285 11.46 6.27 18.18
N GLY A 286 10.76 6.87 19.14
CA GLY A 286 11.26 7.99 19.94
C GLY A 286 10.76 9.35 19.46
N GLU A 287 10.25 9.45 18.24
CA GLU A 287 9.73 10.70 17.66
C GLU A 287 8.20 10.72 17.58
N PHE A 288 7.66 11.93 17.57
CA PHE A 288 6.24 12.21 17.49
C PHE A 288 5.98 13.33 16.48
N GLY A 289 4.94 13.17 15.69
CA GLY A 289 4.44 14.20 14.80
C GLY A 289 2.98 13.97 14.46
N LEU A 290 2.41 14.94 13.75
CA LEU A 290 1.02 14.88 13.29
C LEU A 290 0.95 14.15 11.96
N GLY A 291 -0.26 13.69 11.64
CA GLY A 291 -0.55 13.16 10.32
C GLY A 291 -0.89 14.27 9.32
N ASP A 292 -0.70 13.95 8.05
CA ASP A 292 -1.03 14.78 6.90
C ASP A 292 -1.72 13.94 5.80
N ILE A 293 -1.66 14.42 4.57
CA ILE A 293 -2.30 13.81 3.43
C ILE A 293 -1.66 12.47 3.03
N ASP A 294 -0.36 12.28 3.32
CA ASP A 294 0.41 11.10 2.93
C ASP A 294 0.26 9.99 3.97
N SER A 295 0.27 10.35 5.25
CA SER A 295 0.14 9.39 6.35
C SER A 295 -1.30 9.01 6.68
N GLY A 296 -2.25 9.89 6.31
CA GLY A 296 -3.56 9.95 6.93
C GLY A 296 -3.48 10.33 8.41
N PRO A 297 -4.54 10.12 9.21
CA PRO A 297 -4.51 10.48 10.63
C PRO A 297 -3.47 9.67 11.39
N VAL A 298 -2.59 10.34 12.15
CA VAL A 298 -1.62 9.66 13.04
C VAL A 298 -2.21 9.56 14.45
N ILE A 299 -2.63 8.35 14.84
CA ILE A 299 -3.26 8.08 16.13
C ILE A 299 -2.40 7.08 16.91
N PHE A 300 -2.00 7.43 18.14
CA PHE A 300 -1.02 6.67 18.92
C PHE A 300 0.33 6.46 18.20
N GLY A 301 0.70 7.38 17.31
CA GLY A 301 1.91 7.28 16.49
C GLY A 301 1.78 6.39 15.26
N VAL A 302 0.63 5.72 15.05
CA VAL A 302 0.40 4.81 13.92
C VAL A 302 0.14 5.58 12.63
N SER A 303 0.88 5.23 11.58
CA SER A 303 0.60 5.57 10.20
C SER A 303 -0.46 4.64 9.63
N PHE A 304 -1.66 5.14 9.33
CA PHE A 304 -2.69 4.30 8.72
C PHE A 304 -2.31 3.91 7.29
N ALA A 305 -1.81 4.86 6.50
CA ALA A 305 -1.30 4.60 5.17
C ALA A 305 -0.15 3.58 5.22
N GLY A 306 0.87 3.82 6.04
CA GLY A 306 2.00 2.91 6.23
C GLY A 306 1.53 1.51 6.65
N THR A 307 0.58 1.41 7.58
CA THR A 307 0.01 0.14 8.06
C THR A 307 -0.71 -0.64 6.95
N ILE A 308 -1.44 0.03 6.07
CA ILE A 308 -2.11 -0.60 4.91
C ILE A 308 -1.06 -1.05 3.88
N VAL A 309 -0.15 -0.16 3.47
CA VAL A 309 0.91 -0.47 2.49
C VAL A 309 1.86 -1.55 3.02
N GLY A 310 2.03 -1.63 4.34
CA GLY A 310 2.78 -2.64 5.06
C GLY A 310 2.40 -4.08 4.72
N ILE A 311 1.12 -4.34 4.42
CA ILE A 311 0.65 -5.68 4.00
C ILE A 311 1.50 -6.20 2.84
N GLY A 312 1.63 -5.41 1.78
CA GLY A 312 2.43 -5.79 0.62
C GLY A 312 3.93 -5.69 0.88
N THR A 313 4.36 -4.76 1.74
CA THR A 313 5.78 -4.54 2.06
C THR A 313 6.37 -5.78 2.73
N PHE A 314 5.72 -6.25 3.81
CA PHE A 314 6.13 -7.47 4.51
C PHE A 314 6.12 -8.68 3.59
N ALA A 315 5.14 -8.78 2.68
CA ALA A 315 5.06 -9.88 1.73
C ALA A 315 6.25 -9.92 0.75
N VAL A 316 6.69 -8.78 0.22
CA VAL A 316 7.82 -8.70 -0.72
C VAL A 316 9.13 -9.18 -0.07
N PHE A 317 9.29 -8.98 1.23
CA PHE A 317 10.42 -9.47 2.02
C PHE A 317 10.20 -10.87 2.63
N GLU A 318 9.17 -11.58 2.19
CA GLU A 318 8.80 -12.92 2.68
C GLU A 318 8.50 -13.01 4.19
N ASP A 319 8.16 -11.88 4.83
CA ASP A 319 7.71 -11.82 6.23
C ASP A 319 6.19 -12.11 6.28
N ILE A 320 5.82 -13.33 5.88
CA ILE A 320 4.43 -13.71 5.58
C ILE A 320 3.54 -13.71 6.81
N ASP A 321 4.07 -14.07 7.97
CA ASP A 321 3.34 -14.01 9.24
C ASP A 321 2.96 -12.57 9.56
N LEU A 322 3.92 -11.64 9.46
CA LEU A 322 3.68 -10.23 9.72
C LEU A 322 2.72 -9.61 8.68
N SER A 323 2.89 -9.94 7.40
CA SER A 323 1.96 -9.53 6.32
C SER A 323 0.53 -10.01 6.57
N THR A 324 0.37 -11.28 6.95
CA THR A 324 -0.94 -11.89 7.24
C THR A 324 -1.59 -11.26 8.46
N GLN A 325 -0.84 -11.10 9.56
CA GLN A 325 -1.34 -10.46 10.76
C GLN A 325 -1.71 -8.99 10.50
N GLN A 326 -0.90 -8.28 9.71
CA GLN A 326 -1.17 -6.90 9.33
C GLN A 326 -2.49 -6.79 8.55
N TYR A 327 -2.71 -7.67 7.58
CA TYR A 327 -3.97 -7.74 6.84
C TYR A 327 -5.15 -8.11 7.74
N GLN A 328 -5.01 -9.09 8.63
CA GLN A 328 -6.07 -9.47 9.57
C GLN A 328 -6.46 -8.31 10.48
N THR A 329 -5.49 -7.53 10.96
CA THR A 329 -5.72 -6.29 11.70
C THR A 329 -6.48 -5.28 10.85
N VAL A 330 -5.99 -4.94 9.66
CA VAL A 330 -6.68 -3.98 8.76
C VAL A 330 -8.10 -4.45 8.45
N ASN A 331 -8.30 -5.75 8.20
CA ASN A 331 -9.61 -6.30 7.89
C ASN A 331 -10.59 -6.28 9.07
N ALA A 332 -10.10 -6.51 10.29
CA ALA A 332 -10.93 -6.52 11.48
C ALA A 332 -11.41 -5.12 11.90
N PHE A 333 -10.58 -4.09 11.66
CA PHE A 333 -10.92 -2.70 11.99
C PHE A 333 -11.50 -1.90 10.81
N GLY A 334 -11.37 -2.40 9.58
CA GLY A 334 -11.71 -1.68 8.35
C GLY A 334 -13.19 -1.57 8.01
N LEU A 335 -14.13 -1.91 8.92
CA LEU A 335 -15.59 -1.83 8.68
C LEU A 335 -16.02 -2.49 7.36
N THR A 336 -15.52 -3.71 7.14
CA THR A 336 -15.69 -4.46 5.89
C THR A 336 -17.15 -4.79 5.60
N VAL A 337 -17.59 -4.49 4.37
CA VAL A 337 -18.86 -4.98 3.80
C VAL A 337 -18.52 -5.93 2.66
N LYS A 338 -19.15 -7.11 2.67
CA LYS A 338 -18.91 -8.17 1.68
C LYS A 338 -20.23 -8.84 1.30
N ASN A 339 -20.46 -8.99 0.00
CA ASN A 339 -21.52 -9.83 -0.56
C ASN A 339 -20.91 -10.84 -1.55
N GLU A 340 -21.74 -11.48 -2.38
CA GLU A 340 -21.28 -12.50 -3.33
C GLU A 340 -20.50 -11.93 -4.53
N HIS A 341 -20.63 -10.62 -4.79
CA HIS A 341 -20.09 -9.94 -5.97
C HIS A 341 -18.94 -8.99 -5.65
N GLU A 342 -18.98 -8.36 -4.48
CA GLU A 342 -18.05 -7.29 -4.10
C GLU A 342 -17.64 -7.32 -2.62
N LYS A 343 -16.49 -6.72 -2.35
CA LYS A 343 -15.96 -6.46 -1.01
C LYS A 343 -15.40 -5.05 -0.95
N MET A 344 -15.76 -4.30 0.08
CA MET A 344 -15.30 -2.93 0.29
C MET A 344 -14.95 -2.67 1.76
N TYR A 345 -14.02 -1.75 2.00
CA TYR A 345 -13.69 -1.24 3.32
C TYR A 345 -14.34 0.11 3.59
N LEU A 346 -14.46 0.47 4.87
CA LEU A 346 -15.06 1.73 5.33
C LEU A 346 -16.45 1.99 4.73
N ILE A 347 -17.19 0.92 4.43
CA ILE A 347 -18.52 0.99 3.81
C ILE A 347 -18.47 1.78 2.48
N GLY A 348 -17.37 1.63 1.72
CA GLY A 348 -17.17 2.24 0.40
C GLY A 348 -16.85 3.74 0.42
N ARG A 349 -16.60 4.34 1.58
CA ARG A 349 -16.41 5.80 1.71
C ARG A 349 -15.04 6.32 1.29
N LEU A 350 -14.02 5.47 1.27
CA LEU A 350 -12.66 5.84 0.88
C LEU A 350 -12.02 4.71 0.05
N PRO A 351 -12.43 4.51 -1.21
CA PRO A 351 -11.95 3.41 -2.04
C PRO A 351 -10.44 3.44 -2.34
N MET A 352 -9.75 4.56 -2.08
CA MET A 352 -8.28 4.59 -2.07
C MET A 352 -7.69 3.54 -1.12
N ALA A 353 -8.28 3.37 0.07
CA ALA A 353 -7.85 2.33 1.01
C ALA A 353 -8.04 0.93 0.42
N ASP A 354 -9.18 0.70 -0.27
CA ASP A 354 -9.43 -0.55 -0.98
C ASP A 354 -8.36 -0.84 -2.05
N ALA A 355 -7.96 0.17 -2.83
CA ALA A 355 -6.93 0.01 -3.86
C ALA A 355 -5.57 -0.40 -3.28
N PHE A 356 -5.11 0.25 -2.20
CA PHE A 356 -3.87 -0.15 -1.52
C PHE A 356 -3.96 -1.54 -0.87
N ILE A 357 -5.08 -1.86 -0.23
CA ILE A 357 -5.31 -3.19 0.37
C ILE A 357 -5.29 -4.27 -0.71
N ALA A 358 -6.00 -4.06 -1.83
CA ALA A 358 -6.03 -4.99 -2.95
C ALA A 358 -4.62 -5.23 -3.50
N TRP A 359 -3.84 -4.18 -3.72
CA TRP A 359 -2.48 -4.29 -4.25
C TRP A 359 -1.53 -5.04 -3.31
N GLY A 360 -1.58 -4.72 -2.02
CA GLY A 360 -0.78 -5.40 -1.00
C GLY A 360 -1.11 -6.89 -0.90
N ARG A 361 -2.41 -7.23 -0.90
CA ARG A 361 -2.88 -8.61 -0.84
C ARG A 361 -2.61 -9.40 -2.12
N ALA A 362 -2.78 -8.78 -3.28
CA ALA A 362 -2.46 -9.39 -4.57
C ALA A 362 -0.97 -9.79 -4.63
N THR A 363 -0.09 -8.93 -4.10
CA THR A 363 1.34 -9.27 -3.98
C THR A 363 1.58 -10.44 -3.03
N ALA A 364 0.91 -10.46 -1.88
CA ALA A 364 1.06 -11.52 -0.88
C ALA A 364 0.67 -12.91 -1.42
N LEU A 365 -0.24 -13.00 -2.40
CA LEU A 365 -0.61 -14.28 -3.04
C LEU A 365 0.59 -15.02 -3.64
N LYS A 366 1.59 -14.30 -4.15
CA LYS A 366 2.79 -14.91 -4.74
C LYS A 366 3.58 -15.71 -3.70
N TYR A 367 3.63 -15.21 -2.47
CA TYR A 367 4.46 -15.75 -1.39
C TYR A 367 3.68 -16.57 -0.36
N GLN A 368 2.35 -16.65 -0.48
CA GLN A 368 1.50 -17.42 0.42
C GLN A 368 1.90 -18.91 0.39
N LYS A 369 2.48 -19.39 1.49
CA LYS A 369 2.80 -20.81 1.75
C LYS A 369 1.62 -21.50 2.45
N SER A 370 1.71 -22.84 2.59
CA SER A 370 0.72 -23.68 3.28
C SER A 370 0.30 -23.12 4.65
N ASN A 371 -0.97 -23.33 5.01
CA ASN A 371 -1.65 -22.78 6.18
C ASN A 371 -1.09 -23.30 7.52
N ASN A 372 0.00 -22.73 8.03
CA ASN A 372 0.30 -22.81 9.46
C ASN A 372 -0.45 -21.69 10.18
N ILE A 373 -1.66 -22.00 10.63
CA ILE A 373 -2.53 -21.06 11.35
C ILE A 373 -2.13 -21.06 12.82
N ASN A 374 -1.48 -20.00 13.28
CA ASN A 374 -1.34 -19.76 14.72
C ASN A 374 -2.61 -19.07 15.24
N PHE A 375 -3.62 -19.85 15.64
CA PHE A 375 -4.88 -19.33 16.18
C PHE A 375 -4.72 -18.46 17.43
N LEU A 376 -3.56 -18.53 18.10
CA LEU A 376 -3.29 -17.79 19.33
C LEU A 376 -2.56 -16.47 19.10
N TRP A 377 -2.23 -16.08 17.86
CA TRP A 377 -1.41 -14.89 17.61
C TRP A 377 -1.96 -13.60 18.25
N ASN A 378 -3.29 -13.50 18.38
CA ASN A 378 -4.03 -12.36 18.92
C ASN A 378 -4.65 -12.60 20.32
N TRP A 379 -4.20 -13.63 21.07
CA TRP A 379 -4.77 -13.98 22.39
C TRP A 379 -4.76 -12.81 23.38
N LYS A 380 -3.72 -11.97 23.35
CA LYS A 380 -3.61 -10.79 24.22
C LYS A 380 -4.76 -9.82 23.96
N PHE A 381 -5.13 -9.60 22.70
CA PHE A 381 -6.28 -8.77 22.35
C PHE A 381 -7.60 -9.36 22.86
N HIS A 382 -7.80 -10.68 22.71
CA HIS A 382 -8.99 -11.36 23.21
C HIS A 382 -9.14 -11.18 24.73
N LEU A 383 -8.04 -11.37 25.47
CA LEU A 383 -8.03 -11.16 26.92
C LEU A 383 -8.32 -9.71 27.29
N CYS A 384 -7.64 -8.75 26.65
CA CYS A 384 -7.89 -7.32 26.88
C CYS A 384 -9.34 -6.93 26.58
N SER A 385 -9.88 -7.38 25.45
CA SER A 385 -11.29 -7.17 25.06
C SER A 385 -12.24 -7.72 26.12
N PHE A 386 -12.02 -8.96 26.57
CA PHE A 386 -12.83 -9.59 27.61
C PHE A 386 -12.78 -8.82 28.93
N LEU A 387 -11.58 -8.43 29.39
CA LEU A 387 -11.40 -7.69 30.63
C LEU A 387 -12.05 -6.30 30.57
N ILE A 388 -11.95 -5.59 29.44
CA ILE A 388 -12.60 -4.30 29.23
C ILE A 388 -14.13 -4.46 29.30
N LEU A 389 -14.69 -5.44 28.58
CA LEU A 389 -16.14 -5.69 28.60
C LEU A 389 -16.60 -6.09 30.01
N MET A 390 -15.87 -6.97 30.70
CA MET A 390 -16.16 -7.37 32.07
C MET A 390 -16.17 -6.17 33.02
N LEU A 391 -15.21 -5.24 32.89
CA LEU A 391 -15.16 -4.02 33.69
C LEU A 391 -16.35 -3.10 33.40
N LEU A 392 -16.65 -2.84 32.12
CA LEU A 392 -17.76 -1.98 31.70
C LEU A 392 -19.12 -2.50 32.20
N TRP A 393 -19.38 -3.80 32.02
CA TRP A 393 -20.59 -4.44 32.50
C TRP A 393 -20.63 -4.56 34.03
N GLY A 394 -19.48 -4.79 34.68
CA GLY A 394 -19.34 -4.79 36.14
C GLY A 394 -19.68 -3.44 36.76
N VAL A 395 -19.22 -2.33 36.17
CA VAL A 395 -19.58 -0.96 36.60
C VAL A 395 -21.07 -0.70 36.42
N PHE A 396 -21.66 -1.13 35.30
CA PHE A 396 -23.10 -0.99 35.05
C PHE A 396 -23.96 -1.77 36.06
N PHE A 397 -23.55 -2.99 36.42
CA PHE A 397 -24.25 -3.86 37.36
C PHE A 397 -23.75 -3.79 38.81
N ARG A 398 -22.84 -2.88 39.15
CA ARG A 398 -22.16 -2.79 40.48
C ARG A 398 -23.09 -2.89 41.69
N LYS A 399 -24.28 -2.28 41.63
CA LYS A 399 -25.27 -2.31 42.73
C LYS A 399 -25.88 -3.70 42.92
N LYS A 400 -26.06 -4.46 41.85
CA LYS A 400 -26.52 -5.86 41.92
C LYS A 400 -25.39 -6.79 42.36
N LEU A 401 -24.19 -6.62 41.81
CA LEU A 401 -23.02 -7.42 42.23
C LEU A 401 -22.73 -7.26 43.73
N ARG A 402 -22.77 -6.03 44.27
CA ARG A 402 -22.59 -5.81 45.72
C ARG A 402 -23.61 -6.54 46.58
N LYS A 403 -24.86 -6.68 46.13
CA LYS A 403 -25.90 -7.45 46.85
C LYS A 403 -25.67 -8.98 46.78
N LEU A 404 -25.05 -9.47 45.72
CA LEU A 404 -24.69 -10.87 45.56
C LEU A 404 -23.46 -11.27 46.40
N ILE A 405 -22.53 -10.34 46.61
CA ILE A 405 -21.28 -10.57 47.37
C ILE A 405 -21.46 -10.29 48.87
N SER A 406 -22.54 -9.59 49.27
CA SER A 406 -22.85 -9.31 50.67
C SER A 406 -23.64 -10.43 51.37
N PHE A 407 -23.67 -11.63 50.79
CA PHE A 407 -24.12 -12.90 51.37
C PHE A 407 -22.91 -13.83 51.42
#